data_AF-W0JYK3-F1
#
_entry.id   AF-W0JYK3-F1
#
_cell.length_a   1.000
_cell.length_b   1.000
_cell.length_c   1.000
_cell.angle_alpha   90.00
_cell.angle_beta   90.00
_cell.angle_gamma   90.00
#
_symmetry.space_group_name_H-M   'P 1'
#
loop_
_entity.id
_entity.type
_entity.pdbx_description
1 polymer ?
#
loop_
_entity_poly.entity_id
_entity_poly.type
_entity_poly.pdbx_seq_one_letter_code
_entity_poly.pdbx_strand_id
1 'polypeptide(L)'
;MNDSERRKTRRRLLQLAGTGSVIGLAGCLNLGANGSPQDERPADWCLDILDGEVPEVEATAPSIDGIERADEGELESKSNAAYECGARDGAQCGNCTFYIDDENGDAIGACTEVAGPIRSVDWCALWQPREKMADGE
;
A
#
# COMPACT_ATOMS: atom_id res chain seq x y z
N MET A 1 -12.94 37.23 -18.41
CA MET A 1 -12.65 37.69 -17.04
C MET A 1 -12.20 36.51 -16.19
N ASN A 2 -11.17 36.74 -15.38
CA ASN A 2 -10.18 35.77 -14.88
C ASN A 2 -10.65 34.79 -13.79
N ASP A 3 -10.13 33.56 -13.89
CA ASP A 3 -10.26 32.44 -12.93
C ASP A 3 -9.57 32.71 -11.57
N SER A 4 -8.78 33.79 -11.48
CA SER A 4 -8.03 34.21 -10.29
C SER A 4 -8.89 34.64 -9.09
N GLU A 5 -10.17 34.93 -9.29
CA GLU A 5 -11.09 35.39 -8.23
C GLU A 5 -11.59 34.22 -7.35
N ARG A 6 -11.71 33.00 -7.87
CA ARG A 6 -12.27 31.85 -7.12
C ARG A 6 -11.29 31.20 -6.15
N ARG A 7 -9.98 31.40 -6.32
CA ARG A 7 -8.93 30.84 -5.46
C ARG A 7 -8.68 31.65 -4.17
N LYS A 8 -9.20 32.89 -4.07
CA LYS A 8 -8.88 33.78 -2.95
C LYS A 8 -9.84 33.71 -1.76
N THR A 9 -10.93 32.94 -1.86
CA THR A 9 -12.02 32.94 -0.86
C THR A 9 -11.99 31.75 0.12
N ARG A 10 -11.15 30.73 -0.09
CA ARG A 10 -11.12 29.51 0.77
C ARG A 10 -9.99 29.46 1.79
N ARG A 11 -9.24 30.55 1.95
CA ARG A 11 -8.12 30.65 2.91
C ARG A 11 -8.31 31.83 3.85
N ARG A 12 -9.33 31.76 4.69
CA ARG A 12 -9.42 32.58 5.89
C ARG A 12 -10.54 32.03 6.76
N LEU A 13 -10.31 32.03 8.07
CA LEU A 13 -11.25 31.70 9.15
C LEU A 13 -11.21 30.26 9.66
N LEU A 14 -10.07 29.85 10.23
CA LEU A 14 -10.08 29.22 11.55
C LEU A 14 -8.85 29.71 12.33
N GLN A 15 -8.97 30.90 12.91
CA GLN A 15 -8.08 31.38 13.97
C GLN A 15 -8.90 31.57 15.24
N LEU A 16 -8.51 30.81 16.27
CA LEU A 16 -8.38 31.19 17.68
C LEU A 16 -9.59 31.77 18.44
N ALA A 17 -10.18 30.94 19.29
CA ALA A 17 -10.66 31.23 20.65
C ALA A 17 -10.93 29.87 21.34
N GLY A 18 -10.62 29.57 22.59
CA GLY A 18 -10.22 30.42 23.71
C GLY A 18 -9.76 29.58 24.92
N THR A 19 -9.33 30.31 25.94
CA THR A 19 -8.76 29.91 27.23
C THR A 19 -9.76 29.21 28.16
N GLY A 20 -9.32 28.18 28.91
CA GLY A 20 -10.09 27.60 30.02
C GLY A 20 -9.30 26.64 30.92
N SER A 21 -8.87 27.15 32.07
CA SER A 21 -8.53 26.53 33.38
C SER A 21 -7.80 25.17 33.50
N VAL A 22 -6.65 25.23 34.19
CA VAL A 22 -5.85 24.11 34.72
C VAL A 22 -6.55 23.48 35.93
N ILE A 23 -6.81 22.17 35.90
CA ILE A 23 -7.07 21.35 37.08
C ILE A 23 -5.96 20.30 37.12
N GLY A 24 -5.10 20.39 38.14
CA GLY A 24 -4.05 19.42 38.41
C GLY A 24 -4.62 18.22 39.15
N LEU A 25 -4.50 17.03 38.55
CA LEU A 25 -4.48 15.77 39.27
C LEU A 25 -3.17 15.07 38.89
N ALA A 26 -2.37 14.79 39.92
CA ALA A 26 -1.10 14.11 39.82
C ALA A 26 -1.31 12.69 39.29
N GLY A 27 -0.94 12.47 38.03
CA GLY A 27 -0.72 11.17 37.42
C GLY A 27 0.65 11.19 36.77
N CYS A 28 1.47 10.18 37.05
CA CYS A 28 2.88 10.09 36.68
C CYS A 28 3.12 10.41 35.20
N LEU A 29 3.83 11.51 34.94
CA LEU A 29 4.37 11.88 33.65
C LEU A 29 5.41 10.84 33.22
N ASN A 30 5.03 9.92 32.35
CA ASN A 30 5.98 9.22 31.49
C ASN A 30 6.06 9.97 30.15
N LEU A 31 6.72 11.13 30.16
CA LEU A 31 7.15 11.80 28.92
C LEU A 31 8.40 11.08 28.40
N GLY A 32 8.18 10.15 27.49
CA GLY A 32 9.26 9.42 26.85
C GLY A 32 8.76 8.48 25.77
N ALA A 33 8.30 9.01 24.65
CA ALA A 33 8.32 8.30 23.37
C ALA A 33 8.13 9.31 22.24
N ASN A 34 9.25 9.75 21.68
CA ASN A 34 9.29 10.25 20.31
C ASN A 34 9.11 9.03 19.40
N GLY A 35 7.86 8.61 19.21
CA GLY A 35 7.49 7.55 18.29
C GLY A 35 6.55 8.17 17.26
N SER A 36 6.98 8.20 15.99
CA SER A 36 6.05 8.31 14.86
C SER A 36 4.88 7.37 15.10
N PRO A 37 3.64 7.69 14.66
CA PRO A 37 2.55 6.74 14.70
C PRO A 37 3.02 5.49 13.95
N GLN A 38 3.41 4.46 14.70
CA GLN A 38 3.54 3.13 14.16
C GLN A 38 2.10 2.75 13.87
N ASP A 39 1.79 2.56 12.61
CA ASP A 39 0.55 1.93 12.19
C ASP A 39 0.51 0.58 12.94
N GLU A 40 -0.25 0.51 14.05
CA GLU A 40 -0.31 -0.67 14.92
C GLU A 40 -1.13 -1.74 14.20
N ARG A 41 -0.51 -2.31 13.18
CA ARG A 41 -1.13 -3.29 12.34
C ARG A 41 -1.25 -4.61 13.09
N PRO A 42 -2.40 -5.31 13.00
CA PRO A 42 -2.57 -6.60 13.66
C PRO A 42 -1.45 -7.57 13.31
N ALA A 43 -1.04 -8.40 14.28
CA ALA A 43 0.04 -9.37 14.09
C ALA A 43 -0.25 -10.40 12.98
N ASP A 44 -1.53 -10.66 12.71
CA ASP A 44 -2.06 -11.54 11.66
C ASP A 44 -2.34 -10.81 10.34
N TRP A 45 -1.84 -9.58 10.18
CA TRP A 45 -2.05 -8.82 8.95
C TRP A 45 -1.45 -9.49 7.71
N CYS A 46 -0.28 -10.12 7.87
CA CYS A 46 0.31 -10.97 6.86
C CYS A 46 -0.34 -12.35 6.95
N LEU A 47 -1.03 -12.76 5.89
CA LEU A 47 -1.68 -14.08 5.86
C LEU A 47 -0.64 -15.16 5.62
N ASP A 48 -0.73 -16.28 6.34
CA ASP A 48 0.18 -17.43 6.16
C ASP A 48 0.11 -18.04 4.74
N ILE A 49 -1.02 -17.86 4.04
CA ILE A 49 -1.17 -18.30 2.64
C ILE A 49 -0.12 -17.67 1.70
N LEU A 50 0.45 -16.53 2.09
CA LEU A 50 1.45 -15.81 1.30
C LEU A 50 2.82 -16.49 1.29
N ASP A 51 3.06 -17.49 2.13
CA ASP A 51 4.29 -18.30 2.10
C ASP A 51 4.13 -19.59 1.28
N GLY A 52 2.96 -19.78 0.64
CA GLY A 52 2.64 -20.95 -0.18
C GLY A 52 3.12 -20.87 -1.63
N GLU A 53 2.59 -21.78 -2.44
CA GLU A 53 2.78 -21.81 -3.90
C GLU A 53 1.69 -20.99 -4.59
N VAL A 54 2.01 -20.41 -5.75
CA VAL A 54 1.03 -19.74 -6.60
C VAL A 54 0.18 -20.80 -7.30
N PRO A 55 -1.17 -20.71 -7.29
CA PRO A 55 -2.00 -21.64 -8.04
C PRO A 55 -1.73 -21.53 -9.55
N GLU A 56 -1.88 -22.63 -10.28
CA GLU A 56 -1.52 -22.72 -11.71
C GLU A 56 -2.18 -21.64 -12.58
N VAL A 57 -3.40 -21.23 -12.23
CA VAL A 57 -4.16 -20.26 -13.01
C VAL A 57 -3.54 -18.87 -12.93
N GLU A 58 -3.02 -18.44 -11.78
CA GLU A 58 -2.22 -17.21 -11.65
C GLU A 58 -0.75 -17.41 -12.06
N ALA A 59 -0.19 -18.61 -11.93
CA ALA A 59 1.20 -18.90 -12.32
C ALA A 59 1.44 -18.77 -13.83
N THR A 60 0.38 -18.93 -14.64
CA THR A 60 0.43 -18.82 -16.10
C THR A 60 -0.30 -17.60 -16.65
N ALA A 61 -0.98 -16.84 -15.80
CA ALA A 61 -1.70 -15.64 -16.20
C ALA A 61 -0.73 -14.46 -16.43
N PRO A 62 -1.05 -13.56 -17.37
CA PRO A 62 -0.34 -12.30 -17.50
C PRO A 62 -0.75 -11.33 -16.38
N SER A 63 0.06 -10.30 -16.18
CA SER A 63 -0.30 -9.19 -15.30
C SER A 63 -1.52 -8.42 -15.82
N ILE A 64 -2.08 -7.58 -14.96
CA ILE A 64 -3.14 -6.62 -15.26
C ILE A 64 -2.81 -5.65 -16.44
N ASP A 65 -1.53 -5.51 -16.79
CA ASP A 65 -1.06 -4.74 -17.95
C ASP A 65 -0.52 -5.62 -19.09
N GLY A 66 -0.67 -6.94 -19.00
CA GLY A 66 -0.37 -7.89 -20.07
C GLY A 66 1.08 -8.41 -20.09
N ILE A 67 1.81 -8.28 -18.99
CA ILE A 67 3.21 -8.75 -18.87
C ILE A 67 3.18 -10.23 -18.47
N GLU A 68 3.93 -11.09 -19.15
CA GLU A 68 4.04 -12.51 -18.79
C GLU A 68 4.86 -12.69 -17.50
N ARG A 69 4.45 -13.66 -16.68
CA ARG A 69 5.22 -14.05 -15.49
C ARG A 69 6.56 -14.65 -15.90
N ALA A 70 7.64 -14.28 -15.22
CA ALA A 70 8.93 -14.92 -15.40
C ALA A 70 8.88 -16.40 -14.97
N ASP A 71 9.80 -17.21 -15.53
CA ASP A 71 9.94 -18.60 -15.13
C ASP A 71 10.30 -18.71 -13.63
N GLU A 72 9.84 -19.76 -12.95
CA GLU A 72 10.00 -19.91 -11.48
C GLU A 72 11.46 -19.80 -10.98
N GLY A 73 12.44 -20.14 -11.83
CA GLY A 73 13.87 -20.01 -11.51
C GLY A 73 14.45 -18.61 -11.65
N GLU A 74 13.69 -17.67 -12.21
CA GLU A 74 14.09 -16.28 -12.49
C GLU A 74 13.37 -15.26 -11.59
N LEU A 75 12.35 -15.71 -10.85
CA LEU A 75 11.59 -14.87 -9.93
C LEU A 75 12.43 -14.42 -8.72
N GLU A 76 12.23 -13.17 -8.32
CA GLU A 76 12.80 -12.66 -7.08
C GLU A 76 12.07 -13.21 -5.86
N SER A 77 12.85 -13.55 -4.83
CA SER A 77 12.26 -13.92 -3.55
C SER A 77 11.59 -12.70 -2.89
N LYS A 78 10.56 -12.94 -2.08
CA LYS A 78 9.91 -11.87 -1.29
C LYS A 78 10.88 -11.06 -0.44
N SER A 79 11.88 -11.72 0.15
CA SER A 79 12.91 -11.04 0.92
C SER A 79 13.76 -10.10 0.05
N ASN A 80 14.17 -10.52 -1.15
CA ASN A 80 14.97 -9.69 -2.05
C ASN A 80 14.16 -8.52 -2.62
N ALA A 81 12.89 -8.76 -2.93
CA ALA A 81 11.96 -7.75 -3.40
C ALA A 81 11.55 -6.75 -2.31
N ALA A 82 11.99 -6.94 -1.05
CA ALA A 82 11.54 -6.19 0.11
C ALA A 82 10.00 -6.15 0.19
N TYR A 83 9.39 -7.33 0.07
CA TYR A 83 7.94 -7.49 0.18
C TYR A 83 7.47 -7.12 1.58
N GLU A 84 6.51 -6.20 1.62
CA GLU A 84 5.84 -5.76 2.83
C GLU A 84 4.35 -6.01 2.63
N CYS A 85 3.72 -6.69 3.58
CA CYS A 85 2.27 -6.67 3.60
C CYS A 85 1.82 -5.21 3.78
N GLY A 86 0.70 -4.79 3.20
CA GLY A 86 0.19 -3.41 3.20
C GLY A 86 0.85 -2.47 2.19
N ALA A 87 0.10 -1.42 1.82
CA ALA A 87 0.54 -0.40 0.87
C ALA A 87 1.61 0.52 1.47
N ARG A 88 2.41 1.15 0.59
CA ARG A 88 3.40 2.16 0.96
C ARG A 88 3.18 3.44 0.19
N ASP A 89 2.83 4.53 0.88
CA ASP A 89 2.58 5.85 0.26
C ASP A 89 1.57 5.82 -0.90
N GLY A 90 0.57 4.93 -0.82
CA GLY A 90 -0.44 4.72 -1.87
C GLY A 90 0.00 3.77 -3.00
N ALA A 91 1.25 3.32 -3.02
CA ALA A 91 1.72 2.25 -3.88
C ALA A 91 1.33 0.89 -3.30
N GLN A 92 0.73 0.03 -4.12
CA GLN A 92 0.33 -1.33 -3.75
C GLN A 92 0.33 -2.24 -4.98
N CYS A 93 0.36 -3.57 -4.79
CA CYS A 93 0.40 -4.53 -5.88
C CYS A 93 -0.76 -4.34 -6.86
N GLY A 94 -1.99 -4.12 -6.39
CA GLY A 94 -3.16 -3.89 -7.26
C GLY A 94 -3.10 -2.63 -8.14
N ASN A 95 -2.16 -1.72 -7.87
CA ASN A 95 -1.85 -0.59 -8.76
C ASN A 95 -0.43 -0.64 -9.34
N CYS A 96 0.20 -1.81 -9.32
CA CYS A 96 1.48 -2.13 -9.94
C CYS A 96 1.26 -2.74 -11.33
N THR A 97 2.14 -2.43 -12.29
CA THR A 97 2.09 -3.04 -13.63
C THR A 97 2.36 -4.55 -13.65
N PHE A 98 3.06 -5.07 -12.64
CA PHE A 98 3.47 -6.47 -12.54
C PHE A 98 2.46 -7.37 -11.82
N TYR A 99 1.38 -6.82 -11.28
CA TYR A 99 0.42 -7.62 -10.52
C TYR A 99 -0.43 -8.49 -11.43
N ILE A 100 -0.52 -9.77 -11.10
CA ILE A 100 -1.43 -10.74 -11.71
C ILE A 100 -2.64 -10.81 -10.79
N ASP A 101 -3.84 -10.52 -11.33
CA ASP A 101 -5.09 -10.52 -10.58
C ASP A 101 -5.40 -11.93 -10.03
N ASP A 102 -6.28 -11.98 -9.03
CA ASP A 102 -6.88 -13.25 -8.58
C ASP A 102 -7.78 -13.80 -9.71
N GLU A 103 -7.48 -15.00 -10.18
CA GLU A 103 -8.20 -15.67 -11.27
C GLU A 103 -9.10 -16.80 -10.75
N ASN A 104 -8.96 -17.18 -9.47
CA ASN A 104 -9.63 -18.35 -8.88
C ASN A 104 -10.69 -17.99 -7.80
N GLY A 105 -10.74 -16.74 -7.35
CA GLY A 105 -11.70 -16.20 -6.40
C GLY A 105 -11.29 -16.30 -4.92
N ASP A 106 -10.02 -16.56 -4.61
CA ASP A 106 -9.50 -16.61 -3.23
C ASP A 106 -9.02 -15.25 -2.69
N ALA A 107 -9.13 -14.20 -3.50
CA ALA A 107 -8.65 -12.84 -3.27
C ALA A 107 -7.12 -12.69 -3.15
N ILE A 108 -6.36 -13.69 -3.60
CA ILE A 108 -4.89 -13.69 -3.65
C ILE A 108 -4.47 -13.80 -5.13
N GLY A 109 -3.63 -12.86 -5.56
CA GLY A 109 -3.06 -12.89 -6.91
C GLY A 109 -1.61 -13.35 -6.90
N ALA A 110 -0.87 -12.92 -7.92
CA ALA A 110 0.56 -13.16 -8.05
C ALA A 110 1.30 -11.93 -8.61
N CYS A 111 2.58 -12.05 -8.94
CA CYS A 111 3.40 -10.98 -9.50
C CYS A 111 4.36 -11.51 -10.56
N THR A 112 4.49 -10.85 -11.71
CA THR A 112 5.35 -11.35 -12.80
C THR A 112 6.81 -11.53 -12.40
N GLU A 113 7.28 -10.77 -11.41
CA GLU A 113 8.68 -10.72 -10.99
C GLU A 113 8.96 -11.39 -9.64
N VAL A 114 7.93 -11.63 -8.80
CA VAL A 114 8.11 -12.07 -7.41
C VAL A 114 7.49 -13.44 -7.18
N ALA A 115 8.26 -14.32 -6.54
CA ALA A 115 7.85 -15.66 -6.16
C ALA A 115 6.75 -15.66 -5.08
N GLY A 116 5.86 -16.64 -5.17
CA GLY A 116 4.78 -16.88 -4.21
C GLY A 116 3.55 -15.99 -4.38
N PRO A 117 2.47 -16.23 -3.61
CA PRO A 117 1.20 -15.51 -3.71
C PRO A 117 1.31 -14.06 -3.23
N ILE A 118 0.54 -13.16 -3.84
CA ILE A 118 0.62 -11.71 -3.62
C ILE A 118 -0.77 -11.12 -3.45
N ARG A 119 -1.04 -10.38 -2.37
CA ARG A 119 -2.30 -9.62 -2.28
C ARG A 119 -2.19 -8.28 -2.99
N SER A 120 -3.29 -7.87 -3.60
CA SER A 120 -3.44 -6.55 -4.25
C SER A 120 -3.20 -5.35 -3.31
N VAL A 121 -3.26 -5.55 -1.99
CA VAL A 121 -3.09 -4.50 -0.97
C VAL A 121 -1.69 -4.44 -0.36
N ASP A 122 -0.78 -5.31 -0.79
CA ASP A 122 0.60 -5.37 -0.31
C ASP A 122 1.54 -4.54 -1.20
N TRP A 123 2.83 -4.47 -0.87
CA TRP A 123 3.82 -3.68 -1.61
C TRP A 123 5.19 -4.37 -1.67
N CYS A 124 6.00 -4.05 -2.68
CA CYS A 124 7.42 -4.43 -2.72
C CYS A 124 8.24 -3.36 -3.44
N ALA A 125 9.57 -3.40 -3.29
CA ALA A 125 10.49 -2.42 -3.88
C ALA A 125 10.54 -2.46 -5.42
N LEU A 126 10.05 -3.53 -6.05
CA LEU A 126 9.94 -3.63 -7.52
C LEU A 126 8.70 -2.91 -8.07
N TRP A 127 7.85 -2.33 -7.22
CA TRP A 127 6.63 -1.65 -7.64
C TRP A 127 6.89 -0.62 -8.75
N GLN A 128 6.05 -0.65 -9.79
CA GLN A 128 6.01 0.35 -10.86
C GLN A 128 4.54 0.76 -11.09
N PRO A 129 4.23 2.07 -11.19
CA PRO A 129 2.86 2.52 -11.39
C PRO A 129 2.32 2.00 -12.71
N ARG A 130 1.00 1.76 -12.77
CA ARG A 130 0.32 1.46 -14.03
C ARG A 130 0.20 2.71 -14.89
N GLU A 131 0.67 2.63 -16.14
CA GLU A 131 0.57 3.69 -17.14
C GLU A 131 -0.90 4.12 -17.34
N LYS A 132 -1.83 3.15 -17.41
CA LYS A 132 -3.27 3.40 -17.60
C LYS A 132 -3.93 4.16 -16.44
N MET A 133 -3.30 4.28 -15.28
CA MET A 133 -3.79 5.07 -14.14
C MET A 133 -3.10 6.43 -14.01
N ALA A 134 -1.95 6.64 -14.66
CA ALA A 134 -1.21 7.89 -14.62
C ALA A 134 -1.88 9.01 -15.44
N ASP A 135 -2.69 8.65 -16.45
CA ASP A 135 -3.25 9.60 -17.43
C ASP A 135 -4.66 10.13 -17.10
N GLY A 136 -5.28 9.69 -15.99
CA GLY A 136 -6.50 10.29 -15.43
C GLY A 136 -7.57 10.72 -16.44
N GLU A 137 -8.30 9.76 -17.01
CA GLU A 137 -9.50 10.03 -17.81
C GLU A 137 -10.79 9.80 -17.00
#